data_AF-A0A5M3XUB9-F1
#
_entry.id   AF-A0A5M3XUB9-F1
#
_cell.length_a   1.000
_cell.length_b   1.000
_cell.length_c   1.000
_cell.angle_alpha   90.00
_cell.angle_beta   90.00
_cell.angle_gamma   90.00
#
_symmetry.space_group_name_H-M   'P 1'
#
loop_
_entity.id
_entity.type
_entity.pdbx_description
1 polymer ?
#
loop_
_entity_poly.entity_id
_entity_poly.type
_entity_poly.pdbx_seq_one_letter_code
_entity_poly.pdbx_strand_id
1 'polypeptide(L)'
;MKSFPFSALARERNDVFPELEAADVLLERRDAENVWLVRDERYQAARNALLTLARSMTIVARANRALAEEALAEDLPWLTWLPENERPQCVRELLAHLLAGADTGELMPYARARRSWTSTALAWSNPEIARDLLDPFDGTGGQSIDGEK
;
A
#
# COMPACT_ATOMS: atom_id res chain seq x y z
N MET A 1 1.24 18.69 -11.17
CA MET A 1 0.41 18.80 -9.96
C MET A 1 0.78 20.09 -9.25
N LYS A 2 -0.18 20.98 -9.03
CA LYS A 2 0.06 22.26 -8.35
C LYS A 2 -0.36 22.13 -6.88
N SER A 3 0.28 22.90 -6.01
CA SER A 3 -0.04 22.91 -4.59
C SER A 3 -0.41 24.31 -4.10
N PHE A 4 -1.33 24.35 -3.14
CA PHE A 4 -1.81 25.56 -2.49
C PHE A 4 -1.97 25.32 -0.99
N PRO A 5 -1.82 26.35 -0.14
CA PRO A 5 -2.24 26.24 1.25
C PRO A 5 -3.75 26.01 1.31
N PHE A 6 -4.22 25.20 2.25
CA PHE A 6 -5.64 24.86 2.40
C PHE A 6 -6.55 26.11 2.49
N SER A 7 -6.04 27.20 3.09
CA SER A 7 -6.76 28.47 3.18
C SER A 7 -7.05 29.14 1.82
N ALA A 8 -6.28 28.83 0.78
CA ALA A 8 -6.48 29.37 -0.56
C ALA A 8 -7.81 28.91 -1.16
N LEU A 9 -8.30 27.71 -0.82
CA LEU A 9 -9.61 27.24 -1.29
C LEU A 9 -10.75 28.18 -0.85
N ALA A 10 -10.64 28.77 0.35
CA ALA A 10 -11.62 29.71 0.88
C ALA A 10 -11.43 31.14 0.34
N ARG A 11 -10.17 31.59 0.24
CA ARG A 11 -9.81 32.99 -0.05
C ARG A 11 -9.62 33.30 -1.54
N GLU A 12 -9.07 32.35 -2.28
CA GLU A 12 -8.55 32.49 -3.64
C GLU A 12 -9.14 31.40 -4.56
N ARG A 13 -10.44 31.09 -4.38
CA ARG A 13 -11.12 30.00 -5.10
C ARG A 13 -10.97 30.11 -6.63
N ASN A 14 -10.95 31.35 -7.14
CA ASN A 14 -10.85 31.64 -8.57
C ASN A 14 -9.47 31.32 -9.13
N ASP A 15 -8.46 31.13 -8.28
CA ASP A 15 -7.12 30.73 -8.68
C ASP A 15 -6.94 29.20 -8.55
N VAL A 16 -7.65 28.56 -7.62
CA VAL A 16 -7.56 27.11 -7.37
C VAL A 16 -8.39 26.29 -8.38
N PHE A 17 -9.63 26.70 -8.66
CA PHE A 17 -10.52 25.90 -9.54
C PHE A 17 -10.04 25.80 -11.00
N PRO A 18 -9.51 26.85 -11.64
CA PRO A 18 -8.95 26.71 -12.99
C PRO A 18 -7.81 25.71 -13.07
N GLU A 19 -6.99 25.60 -12.02
CA GLU A 19 -5.90 24.62 -11.95
C GLU A 19 -6.45 23.19 -11.78
N LEU A 20 -7.57 23.06 -11.06
CA LEU A 20 -8.28 21.79 -10.91
C LEU A 20 -8.90 21.27 -12.21
N GLU A 21 -9.17 22.15 -13.19
CA GLU A 21 -9.60 21.71 -14.52
C GLU A 21 -8.46 21.02 -15.29
N ALA A 22 -7.21 21.45 -15.07
CA ALA A 22 -6.05 20.88 -15.74
C ALA A 22 -5.49 19.63 -15.05
N ALA A 23 -5.47 19.60 -13.71
CA ALA A 23 -4.86 18.51 -12.95
C ALA A 23 -5.42 18.38 -11.52
N ASP A 24 -5.01 17.35 -10.78
CA ASP A 24 -5.29 17.27 -9.35
C ASP A 24 -4.46 18.33 -8.61
N VAL A 25 -5.04 18.84 -7.51
CA VAL A 25 -4.45 19.90 -6.70
C VAL A 25 -4.15 19.37 -5.30
N LEU A 26 -2.93 19.59 -4.82
CA LEU A 26 -2.54 19.28 -3.44
C LEU A 26 -2.82 20.48 -2.53
N LEU A 27 -3.66 20.30 -1.52
CA LEU A 27 -3.92 21.30 -0.49
C LEU A 27 -3.08 21.01 0.76
N GLU A 28 -2.17 21.93 1.07
CA GLU A 28 -1.25 21.84 2.20
C GLU A 28 -1.91 22.32 3.49
N ARG A 29 -1.81 21.50 4.54
CA ARG A 29 -2.36 21.83 5.86
C ARG A 29 -1.21 22.06 6.84
N ARG A 30 -1.33 23.09 7.68
CA ARG A 30 -0.26 23.51 8.59
C ARG A 30 0.00 22.50 9.70
N ASP A 31 -1.06 21.94 10.26
CA ASP A 31 -1.02 21.12 11.47
C ASP A 31 -1.66 19.73 11.28
N ALA A 32 -1.73 19.26 10.03
CA ALA A 32 -2.36 17.99 9.69
C ALA A 32 -1.89 17.49 8.31
N GLU A 33 -2.24 16.24 7.97
CA GLU A 33 -1.93 15.68 6.66
C GLU A 33 -2.57 16.48 5.52
N ASN A 34 -1.83 16.60 4.42
CA ASN A 34 -2.26 17.25 3.19
C ASN A 34 -3.41 16.47 2.56
N VAL A 35 -4.27 17.18 1.82
CA VAL A 35 -5.42 16.58 1.13
C VAL A 35 -5.35 16.84 -0.36
N TRP A 36 -5.83 15.90 -1.16
CA TRP A 36 -5.94 16.07 -2.61
C TRP A 36 -7.35 16.53 -2.97
N LEU A 37 -7.43 17.58 -3.77
CA LEU A 37 -8.66 17.98 -4.43
C LEU A 37 -8.64 17.37 -5.85
N VAL A 38 -9.60 16.49 -6.10
CA VAL A 38 -9.75 15.73 -7.35
C VAL A 38 -11.16 15.96 -7.87
N ARG A 39 -11.32 16.12 -9.18
CA ARG A 39 -12.67 16.16 -9.78
C ARG A 39 -13.32 14.78 -9.67
N ASP A 40 -14.60 14.74 -9.31
CA ASP A 40 -15.32 13.47 -9.11
C ASP A 40 -15.19 12.54 -10.34
N GLU A 41 -15.36 13.06 -11.55
CA GLU A 41 -15.20 12.28 -12.79
C GLU A 41 -13.83 11.58 -12.88
N ARG A 42 -12.73 12.30 -12.57
CA ARG A 42 -11.37 11.75 -12.59
C ARG A 42 -11.15 10.73 -11.47
N TYR A 43 -11.71 10.99 -10.29
CA TYR A 43 -11.69 10.05 -9.17
C TYR A 43 -12.43 8.74 -9.53
N GLN A 44 -13.64 8.82 -10.08
CA GLN A 44 -14.40 7.63 -10.49
C GLN A 44 -13.71 6.88 -11.63
N ALA A 45 -13.16 7.59 -12.61
CA ALA A 45 -12.39 6.98 -13.69
C ALA A 45 -11.18 6.19 -13.17
N ALA A 46 -10.40 6.79 -12.25
CA ALA A 46 -9.26 6.12 -11.63
C ALA A 46 -9.69 4.90 -10.81
N ARG A 47 -10.78 4.98 -10.04
CA ARG A 47 -11.32 3.85 -9.28
C ARG A 47 -11.78 2.70 -10.18
N ASN A 48 -12.50 3.00 -11.25
CA ASN A 48 -12.96 1.99 -12.20
C ASN A 48 -11.80 1.32 -12.94
N ALA A 49 -10.77 2.10 -13.30
CA ALA A 49 -9.54 1.57 -13.88
C ALA A 49 -8.82 0.64 -12.90
N LEU A 50 -8.66 1.06 -11.63
CA LEU A 50 -8.04 0.25 -10.59
C LEU A 50 -8.78 -1.07 -10.37
N LEU A 51 -10.12 -1.05 -10.31
CA LEU A 51 -10.93 -2.26 -10.17
C LEU A 51 -10.76 -3.21 -11.35
N THR A 52 -10.74 -2.67 -12.57
CA THR A 52 -10.48 -3.44 -13.80
C THR A 52 -9.12 -4.11 -13.74
N LEU A 53 -8.07 -3.36 -13.38
CA LEU A 53 -6.70 -3.88 -13.26
C LEU A 53 -6.59 -4.94 -12.15
N ALA A 54 -7.17 -4.69 -10.97
CA ALA A 54 -7.16 -5.63 -9.85
C ALA A 54 -7.84 -6.96 -10.20
N ARG A 55 -8.98 -6.90 -10.93
CA ARG A 55 -9.67 -8.09 -11.43
C ARG A 55 -8.83 -8.84 -12.45
N SER A 56 -8.28 -8.14 -13.45
CA SER A 56 -7.41 -8.75 -14.47
C SER A 56 -6.20 -9.43 -13.84
N MET A 57 -5.51 -8.77 -12.91
CA MET A 57 -4.37 -9.34 -12.20
C MET A 57 -4.75 -10.58 -11.39
N THR A 58 -5.90 -10.54 -10.69
CA THR A 58 -6.42 -11.69 -9.94
C THR A 58 -6.73 -12.88 -10.87
N ILE A 59 -7.28 -12.62 -12.06
CA ILE A 59 -7.56 -13.66 -13.06
C ILE A 59 -6.25 -14.27 -13.57
N VAL A 60 -5.28 -13.44 -13.95
CA VAL A 60 -3.96 -13.90 -14.43
C VAL A 60 -3.27 -14.73 -13.35
N ALA A 61 -3.25 -14.26 -12.10
CA ALA A 61 -2.64 -14.97 -10.98
C ALA A 61 -3.29 -16.34 -10.69
N ARG A 62 -4.60 -16.48 -10.95
CA ARG A 62 -5.29 -17.77 -10.84
C ARG A 62 -5.02 -18.69 -12.02
N ALA A 63 -4.93 -18.13 -13.23
CA ALA A 63 -4.76 -18.90 -14.46
C ALA A 63 -3.31 -19.39 -14.66
N ASN A 64 -2.32 -18.57 -14.30
CA ASN A 64 -0.90 -18.90 -14.41
C ASN A 64 -0.12 -18.29 -13.23
N ARG A 65 0.04 -19.10 -12.19
CA ARG A 65 0.69 -18.69 -10.93
C ARG A 65 2.15 -18.31 -11.14
N ALA A 66 2.89 -19.08 -11.94
CA ALA A 66 4.32 -18.83 -12.17
C ALA A 66 4.54 -17.49 -12.87
N LEU A 67 3.79 -17.22 -13.94
CA LEU A 67 3.87 -15.93 -14.65
C LEU A 67 3.47 -14.75 -13.76
N ALA A 68 2.47 -14.92 -12.91
CA ALA A 68 2.07 -13.87 -11.98
C ALA A 68 3.10 -13.62 -10.89
N GLU A 69 3.77 -14.67 -10.39
CA GLU A 69 4.88 -14.52 -9.45
C GLU A 69 6.08 -13.81 -10.10
N GLU A 70 6.42 -14.13 -11.34
CA GLU A 70 7.45 -13.44 -12.13
C GLU A 70 7.10 -11.95 -12.33
N ALA A 71 5.90 -11.65 -12.83
CA ALA A 71 5.46 -10.27 -13.07
C ALA A 71 5.39 -9.46 -11.77
N LEU A 72 4.91 -10.05 -10.68
CA LEU A 72 4.86 -9.37 -9.38
C LEU A 72 6.24 -9.20 -8.75
N ALA A 73 7.21 -10.08 -9.02
CA ALA A 73 8.59 -9.87 -8.60
C ALA A 73 9.24 -8.69 -9.32
N GLU A 74 8.87 -8.39 -10.57
CA GLU A 74 9.30 -7.16 -11.25
C GLU A 74 8.70 -5.90 -10.60
N ASP A 75 7.39 -5.91 -10.30
CA ASP A 75 6.69 -4.78 -9.69
C ASP A 75 7.00 -4.59 -8.19
N LEU A 76 7.33 -5.68 -7.49
CA LEU A 76 7.59 -5.74 -6.05
C LEU A 76 8.93 -6.44 -5.81
N PRO A 77 10.06 -5.79 -6.13
CA PRO A 77 11.39 -6.43 -6.10
C PRO A 77 11.80 -6.97 -4.73
N TRP A 78 11.24 -6.41 -3.65
CA TRP A 78 11.46 -6.88 -2.28
C TRP A 78 10.91 -8.29 -2.02
N LEU A 79 10.02 -8.83 -2.87
CA LEU A 79 9.54 -10.22 -2.77
C LEU A 79 10.68 -11.25 -2.87
N THR A 80 11.79 -10.89 -3.53
CA THR A 80 12.96 -11.76 -3.66
C THR A 80 13.58 -12.15 -2.31
N TRP A 81 13.43 -11.27 -1.30
CA TRP A 81 13.94 -11.52 0.05
C TRP A 81 13.01 -12.37 0.90
N LEU A 82 11.75 -12.58 0.50
CA LEU A 82 10.89 -13.52 1.19
C LEU A 82 11.30 -14.97 0.89
N PRO A 83 11.17 -15.88 1.88
CA PRO A 83 11.23 -17.32 1.65
C PRO A 83 10.24 -17.76 0.57
N GLU A 84 10.63 -18.71 -0.27
CA GLU A 84 9.81 -19.19 -1.39
C GLU A 84 8.43 -19.70 -0.96
N ASN A 85 8.32 -20.26 0.24
CA ASN A 85 7.06 -20.73 0.81
C ASN A 85 6.12 -19.60 1.28
N GLU A 86 6.64 -18.40 1.57
CA GLU A 86 5.85 -17.25 2.04
C GLU A 86 5.37 -16.35 0.90
N ARG A 87 6.12 -16.29 -0.21
CA ARG A 87 5.77 -15.46 -1.38
C ARG A 87 4.33 -15.68 -1.87
N PRO A 88 3.82 -16.91 -2.00
CA PRO A 88 2.48 -17.11 -2.53
C PRO A 88 1.38 -16.66 -1.55
N GLN A 89 1.65 -16.67 -0.23
CA GLN A 89 0.74 -16.10 0.76
C GLN A 89 0.71 -14.58 0.66
N CYS A 90 1.88 -13.95 0.60
CA CYS A 90 2.02 -12.50 0.43
C CYS A 90 1.25 -12.00 -0.80
N VAL A 91 1.50 -12.60 -1.96
CA VAL A 91 0.83 -12.24 -3.22
C VAL A 91 -0.69 -12.37 -3.11
N ARG A 92 -1.16 -13.50 -2.57
CA ARG A 92 -2.59 -13.76 -2.42
C ARG A 92 -3.27 -12.71 -1.53
N GLU A 93 -2.65 -12.35 -0.41
CA GLU A 93 -3.18 -11.36 0.53
C GLU A 93 -3.22 -9.95 -0.09
N LEU A 94 -2.13 -9.55 -0.77
CA LEU A 94 -2.07 -8.25 -1.44
C LEU A 94 -3.13 -8.13 -2.54
N LEU A 95 -3.31 -9.15 -3.37
CA LEU A 95 -4.33 -9.15 -4.42
C LEU A 95 -5.75 -9.13 -3.84
N ALA A 96 -6.00 -9.87 -2.75
CA ALA A 96 -7.30 -9.86 -2.08
C ALA A 96 -7.66 -8.47 -1.53
N HIS A 97 -6.72 -7.82 -0.84
CA HIS A 97 -6.94 -6.46 -0.35
C HIS A 97 -7.03 -5.42 -1.46
N LEU A 98 -6.25 -5.56 -2.53
CA LEU A 98 -6.32 -4.67 -3.68
C LEU A 98 -7.70 -4.76 -4.35
N LEU A 99 -8.20 -5.98 -4.59
CA LEU A 99 -9.50 -6.19 -5.21
C LEU A 99 -10.64 -5.64 -4.34
N ALA A 100 -10.64 -5.96 -3.04
CA ALA A 100 -11.64 -5.45 -2.11
C ALA A 100 -11.59 -3.92 -1.98
N GLY A 101 -10.38 -3.34 -1.90
CA GLY A 101 -10.20 -1.90 -1.80
C GLY A 101 -10.56 -1.15 -3.07
N ALA A 102 -10.29 -1.72 -4.25
CA ALA A 102 -10.70 -1.12 -5.52
C ALA A 102 -12.24 -1.09 -5.67
N ASP A 103 -12.92 -2.15 -5.22
CA ASP A 103 -14.39 -2.26 -5.27
C ASP A 103 -15.06 -1.30 -4.27
N THR A 104 -14.55 -1.26 -3.03
CA THR A 104 -15.15 -0.50 -1.91
C THR A 104 -14.65 0.94 -1.78
N GLY A 105 -13.48 1.27 -2.35
CA GLY A 105 -12.76 2.51 -2.10
C GLY A 105 -11.82 2.48 -0.88
N GLU A 106 -11.82 1.41 -0.09
CA GLU A 106 -11.00 1.28 1.12
C GLU A 106 -9.64 0.64 0.83
N LEU A 107 -8.63 1.46 0.46
CA LEU A 107 -7.28 0.98 0.13
C LEU A 107 -6.33 0.84 1.33
N MET A 108 -6.74 1.30 2.51
CA MET A 108 -5.89 1.24 3.72
C MET A 108 -5.51 -0.19 4.14
N PRO A 109 -6.37 -1.22 4.05
CA PRO A 109 -5.95 -2.61 4.27
C PRO A 109 -4.81 -3.05 3.35
N TYR A 110 -4.86 -2.71 2.05
CA TYR A 110 -3.78 -3.01 1.10
C TYR A 110 -2.48 -2.31 1.51
N ALA A 111 -2.55 -1.02 1.85
CA ALA A 111 -1.37 -0.26 2.28
C ALA A 111 -0.70 -0.87 3.53
N ARG A 112 -1.51 -1.29 4.52
CA ARG A 112 -1.01 -1.96 5.72
C ARG A 112 -0.39 -3.31 5.42
N ALA A 113 -1.08 -4.17 4.65
CA ALA A 113 -0.56 -5.48 4.28
C ALA A 113 0.76 -5.36 3.50
N ARG A 114 0.84 -4.44 2.53
CA ARG A 114 2.07 -4.17 1.77
C ARG A 114 3.20 -3.75 2.69
N ARG A 115 2.97 -2.80 3.61
CA ARG A 115 3.99 -2.36 4.56
C ARG A 115 4.46 -3.50 5.47
N SER A 116 3.53 -4.32 5.96
CA SER A 116 3.85 -5.48 6.80
C SER A 116 4.74 -6.46 6.05
N TRP A 117 4.34 -6.87 4.85
CA TRP A 117 5.11 -7.81 4.04
C TRP A 117 6.48 -7.27 3.60
N THR A 118 6.58 -5.98 3.28
CA THR A 118 7.88 -5.34 3.03
C THR A 118 8.76 -5.39 4.27
N SER A 119 8.22 -5.17 5.47
CA SER A 119 8.97 -5.29 6.73
C SER A 119 9.46 -6.72 6.97
N THR A 120 8.61 -7.72 6.72
CA THR A 120 8.99 -9.15 6.82
C THR A 120 10.11 -9.48 5.83
N ALA A 121 10.01 -9.02 4.59
CA ALA A 121 11.05 -9.22 3.58
C ALA A 121 12.39 -8.58 3.97
N LEU A 122 12.36 -7.38 4.56
CA LEU A 122 13.56 -6.72 5.06
C LEU A 122 14.17 -7.44 6.27
N ALA A 123 13.37 -8.08 7.12
CA ALA A 123 13.88 -8.92 8.20
C ALA A 123 14.62 -10.14 7.63
N TRP A 124 14.03 -10.81 6.64
CA TRP A 124 14.65 -11.95 5.96
C TRP A 124 15.91 -11.60 5.17
N SER A 125 16.03 -10.35 4.68
CA SER A 125 17.24 -9.91 3.98
C SER A 125 18.45 -9.72 4.91
N ASN A 126 18.24 -9.65 6.22
CA ASN A 126 19.30 -9.65 7.22
C ASN A 126 19.57 -11.10 7.71
N PRO A 127 20.76 -11.67 7.44
CA PRO A 127 21.08 -13.04 7.83
C PRO A 127 21.05 -13.33 9.34
N GLU A 128 21.27 -12.33 10.19
CA GLU A 128 21.21 -12.50 11.65
C GLU A 128 19.76 -12.60 12.11
N ILE A 129 18.92 -11.64 11.70
CA ILE A 129 17.48 -11.63 12.01
C ILE A 129 16.80 -12.88 11.42
N ALA A 130 17.16 -13.29 10.22
CA ALA A 130 16.62 -14.50 9.59
C ALA A 130 16.91 -15.77 10.39
N ARG A 131 18.10 -15.87 11.04
CA ARG A 131 18.41 -17.00 11.93
C ARG A 131 17.57 -16.95 13.19
N ASP A 132 17.45 -15.77 13.82
CA ASP A 132 16.64 -15.60 15.03
C ASP A 132 15.15 -15.92 14.79
N LEU A 133 14.62 -15.62 13.59
CA LEU A 133 13.25 -15.97 13.19
C LEU A 133 13.03 -17.47 12.98
N LEU A 134 14.08 -18.22 12.64
CA LEU A 134 14.04 -19.68 12.49
C LEU A 134 14.21 -20.40 13.83
N ASP A 135 14.74 -19.72 14.84
CA ASP A 135 14.94 -20.31 16.16
C ASP A 135 13.57 -20.57 16.81
N PRO A 136 13.36 -21.77 17.40
CA PRO A 136 12.10 -22.11 18.04
C PRO A 136 11.75 -21.10 19.13
N PHE A 137 10.66 -20.35 18.92
CA PHE A 137 10.16 -19.44 19.94
C PHE A 137 9.62 -20.24 21.13
N ASP A 138 10.12 -19.98 22.33
CA ASP A 138 9.63 -20.59 23.56
C ASP A 138 8.26 -20.05 24.02
N GLY A 139 7.73 -19.04 23.30
CA GLY A 139 6.42 -18.45 23.54
C GLY A 139 6.33 -17.58 24.80
N THR A 140 7.44 -17.30 25.49
CA THR A 140 7.40 -16.55 26.77
C THR A 140 7.34 -15.03 26.63
N GLY A 141 7.39 -14.51 25.39
CA GLY A 141 7.02 -13.14 25.03
C GLY A 141 7.31 -12.08 26.10
N GLY A 142 8.59 -11.73 26.30
CA GLY A 142 9.06 -10.55 27.04
C GLY A 142 8.49 -10.37 28.45
N GLN A 143 9.24 -10.74 29.48
CA GLN A 143 8.93 -10.31 30.85
C GLN A 143 8.82 -8.79 30.90
N SER A 144 7.69 -8.28 31.40
CA SER A 144 7.54 -6.88 31.79
C SER A 144 8.67 -6.55 32.78
N ILE A 145 9.49 -5.55 32.47
CA ILE A 145 10.42 -4.97 33.43
C ILE A 145 9.64 -4.10 34.42
N ASP A 146 8.74 -4.71 35.18
CA ASP A 146 8.17 -4.08 36.37
C ASP A 146 9.14 -4.30 37.53
N GLY A 147 9.94 -3.28 37.82
CA GLY A 147 10.92 -3.37 38.91
C GLY A 147 11.72 -2.11 39.19
N GLU A 148 11.13 -0.92 39.19
CA GLU A 148 11.68 0.21 39.94
C GLU A 148 10.89 0.40 41.25
N LYS A 149 11.56 0.09 42.36
CA LYS A 149 11.27 0.62 43.70
C LYS A 149 12.57 0.99 44.38
#